data_AF-A0A951EZE5-F1
#
_entry.id   AF-A0A951EZE5-F1
#
_cell.length_a   1.000
_cell.length_b   1.000
_cell.length_c   1.000
_cell.angle_alpha   90.00
_cell.angle_beta   90.00
_cell.angle_gamma   90.00
#
_symmetry.space_group_name_H-M   'P 1'
#
loop_
_entity.id
_entity.type
_entity.pdbx_description
1 polymer ?
#
loop_
_entity_poly.entity_id
_entity_poly.type
_entity_poly.pdbx_seq_one_letter_code
_entity_poly.pdbx_strand_id
1 'polypeptide(L)'
;MNSPLVDLLGIRYIITPSPLLPEQITKSNLVQAAVFPGTYIYENTSALPRFWLVHHVKVAANLPEALSVIRGNFNPACEAVAESEAIDLPQPVHHLSQPDEGVRVLEYRRGEIHLRIHTATQSFLASSEAYYPGWKAIVDGKKTPIRITNAAFMGVTVPPGTYEVTFLFRPPIVPASATISGIFAVMLAAISMTM
;
A
#
# COMPACT_ATOMS: atom_id res chain seq x y z
N MET A 1 4.07 -15.26 17.33
CA MET A 1 3.21 -14.53 16.37
C MET A 1 4.01 -14.26 15.11
N ASN A 2 4.40 -15.31 14.36
CA ASN A 2 5.13 -15.14 13.10
C ASN A 2 4.11 -14.99 11.97
N SER A 3 3.51 -13.81 11.85
CA SER A 3 2.56 -13.52 10.77
C SER A 3 3.17 -12.48 9.85
N PRO A 4 3.40 -12.81 8.56
CA PRO A 4 3.88 -11.85 7.56
C PRO A 4 2.98 -10.61 7.42
N LEU A 5 1.74 -10.69 7.90
CA LEU A 5 0.78 -9.58 7.87
C LEU A 5 1.18 -8.43 8.78
N VAL A 6 1.78 -8.71 9.95
CA VAL A 6 2.20 -7.65 10.88
C VAL A 6 3.34 -6.83 10.26
N ASP A 7 4.25 -7.53 9.57
CA ASP A 7 5.37 -6.95 8.83
C ASP A 7 4.87 -6.11 7.65
N LEU A 8 3.97 -6.67 6.84
CA LEU A 8 3.34 -6.02 5.69
C LEU A 8 2.58 -4.74 6.05
N LEU A 9 1.87 -4.74 7.18
CA LEU A 9 1.11 -3.57 7.65
C LEU A 9 2.01 -2.45 8.19
N GLY A 10 3.33 -2.66 8.25
CA GLY A 10 4.27 -1.69 8.79
C GLY A 10 4.10 -1.46 10.29
N ILE A 11 3.55 -2.43 11.03
CA ILE A 11 3.36 -2.32 12.48
C ILE A 11 4.72 -2.51 13.15
N ARG A 12 5.39 -1.39 13.47
CA ARG A 12 6.71 -1.39 14.10
C ARG A 12 6.69 -1.60 15.60
N TYR A 13 5.66 -1.11 16.30
CA TYR A 13 5.57 -1.24 17.75
C TYR A 13 4.27 -1.91 18.17
N ILE A 14 4.37 -2.88 19.07
CA ILE A 14 3.25 -3.58 19.69
C ILE A 14 3.29 -3.28 21.18
N ILE A 15 2.16 -2.84 21.72
CA ILE A 15 2.02 -2.47 23.13
C ILE A 15 1.04 -3.43 23.79
N THR A 16 1.44 -4.05 24.89
CA THR A 16 0.61 -5.01 25.63
C THR A 16 0.55 -4.67 27.12
N PRO A 17 -0.57 -4.96 27.81
CA PRO A 17 -0.69 -4.74 29.26
C PRO A 17 0.04 -5.81 30.08
N SER A 18 0.29 -6.98 29.49
CA SER A 18 0.98 -8.13 30.09
C SER A 18 2.15 -8.55 29.22
N PRO A 19 3.23 -9.13 29.79
CA PRO A 19 4.37 -9.56 28.99
C PRO A 19 3.97 -10.71 28.06
N LEU A 20 4.50 -10.71 26.85
CA LEU A 20 4.43 -11.86 25.95
C LEU A 20 5.22 -13.02 26.55
N LEU A 21 4.73 -14.24 26.33
CA LEU A 21 5.45 -15.44 26.74
C LEU A 21 6.77 -15.55 25.94
N PRO A 22 7.87 -16.04 26.54
CA PRO A 22 9.14 -16.20 25.84
C PRO A 22 9.01 -16.94 24.51
N GLU A 23 8.18 -17.98 24.45
CA GLU A 23 7.91 -18.71 23.22
C GLU A 23 7.28 -17.85 22.12
N GLN A 24 6.44 -16.87 22.48
CA GLN A 24 5.79 -15.99 21.50
C GLN A 24 6.80 -15.02 20.87
N ILE A 25 7.79 -14.59 21.66
CA ILE A 25 8.90 -13.72 21.26
C ILE A 25 9.84 -14.52 20.35
N THR A 26 10.34 -15.69 20.80
CA THR A 26 11.28 -16.53 20.03
C THR A 26 10.69 -17.01 18.70
N LYS A 27 9.38 -17.25 18.65
CA LYS A 27 8.65 -17.61 17.41
C LYS A 27 8.15 -16.37 16.67
N SER A 28 8.83 -15.22 16.74
CA SER A 28 8.45 -13.97 16.07
C SER A 28 9.65 -13.08 15.79
N ASN A 29 9.44 -11.99 15.06
CA ASN A 29 10.43 -10.94 14.81
C ASN A 29 10.35 -9.81 15.85
N LEU A 30 9.81 -10.10 17.05
CA LEU A 30 9.59 -9.11 18.10
C LEU A 30 10.75 -9.09 19.08
N VAL A 31 11.23 -7.88 19.40
CA VAL A 31 12.22 -7.63 20.46
C VAL A 31 11.60 -6.71 21.50
N GLN A 32 11.78 -7.00 22.79
CA GLN A 32 11.28 -6.11 23.83
C GLN A 32 12.08 -4.79 23.82
N ALA A 33 11.41 -3.70 23.50
CA ALA A 33 12.01 -2.37 23.36
C ALA A 33 11.98 -1.58 24.67
N ALA A 34 10.88 -1.66 25.43
CA ALA A 34 10.72 -0.95 26.69
C ALA A 34 9.69 -1.62 27.62
N VAL A 35 9.80 -1.31 28.91
CA VAL A 35 8.85 -1.72 29.95
C VAL A 35 8.50 -0.52 30.83
N PHE A 36 7.21 -0.31 31.05
CA PHE A 36 6.64 0.64 31.98
C PHE A 36 5.71 -0.10 32.96
N PRO A 37 5.31 0.51 34.10
CA PRO A 37 4.36 -0.10 35.01
C PRO A 37 3.06 -0.52 34.30
N GLY A 38 2.84 -1.83 34.16
CA GLY A 38 1.67 -2.40 33.46
C GLY A 38 1.66 -2.22 31.94
N THR A 39 2.82 -1.97 31.31
CA THR A 39 2.89 -1.81 29.85
C THR A 39 4.22 -2.33 29.31
N TYR A 40 4.13 -3.17 28.27
CA TYR A 40 5.27 -3.77 27.60
C TYR A 40 5.26 -3.33 26.13
N ILE A 41 6.40 -2.86 25.64
CA ILE A 41 6.56 -2.41 24.26
C ILE A 41 7.53 -3.36 23.56
N TYR A 42 7.08 -3.87 22.41
CA TYR A 42 7.86 -4.73 21.53
C TYR A 42 8.06 -4.03 20.20
N GLU A 43 9.29 -4.04 19.70
CA GLU A 43 9.63 -3.61 18.34
C GLU A 43 9.59 -4.83 17.41
N ASN A 44 8.88 -4.69 16.29
CA ASN A 44 8.94 -5.59 15.16
C ASN A 44 10.08 -5.18 14.23
N THR A 45 11.17 -5.95 14.24
CA THR A 45 12.36 -5.64 13.44
C THR A 45 12.19 -5.95 11.96
N SER A 46 11.11 -6.64 11.59
CA SER A 46 10.77 -6.98 10.20
C SER A 46 9.66 -6.08 9.62
N ALA A 47 9.25 -5.03 10.33
CA ALA A 47 8.24 -4.10 9.85
C ALA A 47 8.68 -3.44 8.53
N LEU A 48 7.88 -3.62 7.48
CA LEU A 48 8.15 -3.03 6.18
C LEU A 48 7.81 -1.53 6.19
N PRO A 49 8.52 -0.72 5.39
CA PRO A 49 8.10 0.67 5.16
C PRO A 49 6.72 0.68 4.48
N ARG A 50 6.04 1.83 4.49
CA ARG A 50 4.73 1.97 3.84
C ARG A 50 4.74 1.70 2.33
N PHE A 51 5.90 1.90 1.71
CA PHE A 51 6.14 1.68 0.30
C PHE A 51 7.48 1.00 0.11
N TRP A 52 7.51 -0.07 -0.68
CA TRP A 52 8.72 -0.82 -0.98
C TRP A 52 8.67 -1.40 -2.39
N LEU A 53 9.84 -1.73 -2.92
CA LEU A 53 9.95 -2.40 -4.21
C LEU A 53 10.03 -3.90 -4.00
N VAL A 54 9.36 -4.64 -4.88
CA VAL A 54 9.53 -6.08 -5.06
C VAL A 54 9.75 -6.38 -6.53
N HIS A 55 10.48 -7.45 -6.79
CA HIS A 55 10.79 -7.90 -8.15
C HIS A 55 10.08 -9.21 -8.52
N HIS A 56 9.41 -9.83 -7.54
CA HIS A 56 8.58 -11.01 -7.75
C HIS A 56 7.11 -10.67 -7.48
N VAL A 57 6.27 -10.84 -8.50
CA VAL A 57 4.82 -10.61 -8.36
C VAL A 57 4.07 -11.86 -8.77
N LYS A 58 3.29 -12.41 -7.84
CA LYS A 58 2.33 -13.49 -8.11
C LYS A 58 1.01 -12.85 -8.57
N VAL A 59 0.41 -13.39 -9.62
CA VAL A 59 -0.91 -12.96 -10.08
C VAL A 59 -1.98 -13.74 -9.35
N ALA A 60 -3.05 -13.07 -8.95
CA ALA A 60 -4.29 -13.69 -8.53
C ALA A 60 -5.45 -13.15 -9.39
N ALA A 61 -6.42 -13.99 -9.72
CA ALA A 61 -7.61 -13.57 -10.46
C ALA A 61 -8.61 -12.82 -9.59
N ASN A 62 -8.57 -13.02 -8.27
CA ASN A 62 -9.50 -12.44 -7.31
C ASN A 62 -8.97 -12.52 -5.87
N LEU A 63 -9.67 -11.85 -4.95
CA LEU A 63 -9.38 -11.83 -3.52
C LEU A 63 -9.23 -13.23 -2.87
N PRO A 64 -10.15 -14.21 -3.07
CA PRO A 64 -9.97 -15.56 -2.53
C PRO A 64 -8.64 -16.22 -2.94
N GLU A 65 -8.24 -16.10 -4.20
CA GLU A 65 -6.96 -16.61 -4.68
C GLU A 65 -5.78 -15.82 -4.09
N ALA A 66 -5.87 -14.50 -4.02
CA ALA A 66 -4.83 -13.68 -3.40
C ALA A 66 -4.60 -14.08 -1.93
N LEU A 67 -5.68 -14.29 -1.17
CA LEU A 67 -5.62 -14.74 0.22
C LEU A 67 -5.07 -16.16 0.37
N SER A 68 -5.31 -17.06 -0.59
CA SER A 68 -4.76 -18.42 -0.54
C SER A 68 -3.23 -18.40 -0.67
N VAL A 69 -2.71 -17.54 -1.56
CA VAL A 69 -1.27 -17.33 -1.73
C VAL A 69 -0.65 -16.70 -0.49
N ILE A 70 -1.26 -15.63 0.04
CA ILE A 70 -0.76 -14.89 1.22
C ILE A 70 -0.72 -15.77 2.48
N ARG A 71 -1.68 -16.69 2.63
CA ARG A 71 -1.73 -17.63 3.76
C ARG A 71 -0.72 -18.77 3.67
N GLY A 72 -0.14 -19.00 2.48
CA GLY A 72 0.90 -20.00 2.25
C GLY A 72 2.29 -19.50 2.64
N ASN A 73 3.29 -19.86 1.84
CA ASN A 73 4.65 -19.35 1.99
C ASN A 73 4.78 -18.00 1.25
N PHE A 74 4.41 -16.92 1.93
CA PHE A 74 4.44 -15.57 1.40
C PHE A 74 5.40 -14.69 2.21
N ASN A 75 6.39 -14.11 1.52
CA ASN A 75 7.30 -13.13 2.11
C ASN A 75 7.08 -11.75 1.49
N PRO A 76 6.37 -10.83 2.18
CA PRO A 76 6.02 -9.52 1.63
C PRO A 76 7.24 -8.63 1.35
N ALA A 77 8.39 -8.91 1.96
CA ALA A 77 9.62 -8.17 1.72
C ALA A 77 10.23 -8.48 0.33
N CYS A 78 9.92 -9.65 -0.24
CA CYS A 78 10.51 -10.11 -1.49
C CYS A 78 9.50 -10.25 -2.63
N GLU A 79 8.22 -10.42 -2.29
CA GLU A 79 7.17 -10.64 -3.27
C GLU A 79 5.85 -9.92 -2.94
N ALA A 80 5.05 -9.69 -3.97
CA ALA A 80 3.69 -9.19 -3.84
C ALA A 80 2.71 -10.10 -4.59
N VAL A 81 1.44 -10.06 -4.18
CA VAL A 81 0.34 -10.72 -4.89
C VAL A 81 -0.55 -9.65 -5.49
N ALA A 82 -0.63 -9.57 -6.81
CA ALA A 82 -1.41 -8.55 -7.52
C ALA A 82 -2.64 -9.18 -8.18
N GLU A 83 -3.81 -8.58 -7.96
CA GLU A 83 -5.05 -8.95 -8.65
C GLU A 83 -5.04 -8.34 -10.06
N SER A 84 -4.98 -9.19 -11.09
CA SER A 84 -4.95 -8.77 -12.50
C SER A 84 -5.34 -9.91 -13.44
N GLU A 85 -6.07 -9.59 -14.52
CA GLU A 85 -6.36 -10.51 -15.62
C GLU A 85 -5.26 -10.50 -16.71
N ALA A 86 -4.42 -9.47 -16.76
CA ALA A 86 -3.41 -9.26 -17.82
C ALA A 86 -2.00 -9.02 -17.24
N ILE A 87 -1.00 -9.59 -17.93
CA ILE A 87 0.41 -9.67 -17.53
C ILE A 87 1.18 -8.50 -18.13
N ASP A 88 1.38 -7.45 -17.34
CA ASP A 88 2.50 -6.50 -17.50
C ASP A 88 3.12 -6.25 -16.13
N LEU A 89 3.53 -7.37 -15.51
CA LEU A 89 4.19 -7.40 -14.22
C LEU A 89 5.67 -7.69 -14.44
N PRO A 90 6.55 -7.25 -13.53
CA PRO A 90 7.94 -7.65 -13.57
C PRO A 90 8.06 -9.17 -13.70
N GLN A 91 8.76 -9.62 -14.73
CA GLN A 91 9.21 -11.01 -14.81
C GLN A 91 10.27 -11.22 -13.73
N PRO A 92 10.39 -12.42 -13.13
CA PRO A 92 11.43 -12.69 -12.15
C PRO A 92 12.79 -12.47 -12.81
N VAL A 93 13.50 -11.44 -12.38
CA VAL A 93 14.88 -11.20 -12.83
C VAL A 93 15.80 -11.37 -11.63
N HIS A 94 16.77 -12.27 -11.75
CA HIS A 94 17.78 -12.50 -10.72
C HIS A 94 18.78 -11.33 -10.73
N HIS A 95 18.42 -10.23 -10.08
CA HIS A 95 19.32 -9.11 -9.86
C HIS A 95 19.49 -8.86 -8.36
N LEU A 96 20.72 -8.56 -7.97
CA LEU A 96 21.04 -8.09 -6.62
C LEU A 96 20.51 -6.66 -6.51
N SER A 97 19.68 -6.40 -5.50
CA SER A 97 19.24 -5.03 -5.15
C SER A 97 20.47 -4.11 -5.12
N GLN A 98 20.44 -3.06 -5.92
CA GLN A 98 21.54 -2.10 -5.95
C GLN A 98 21.47 -1.15 -4.75
N PRO A 99 22.60 -0.59 -4.27
CA PRO A 99 22.63 0.25 -3.07
C PRO A 99 21.70 1.46 -3.13
N ASP A 100 21.43 1.97 -4.33
CA ASP A 100 20.61 3.16 -4.56
C ASP A 100 19.15 2.83 -4.91
N GLU A 101 18.79 1.54 -5.00
CA GLU A 101 17.40 1.11 -5.24
C GLU A 101 16.54 1.41 -4.00
N GLY A 102 15.41 2.06 -4.22
CA GLY A 102 14.50 2.32 -3.11
C GLY A 102 13.37 3.28 -3.41
N VAL A 103 12.54 3.44 -2.39
CA VAL A 103 11.39 4.35 -2.38
C VAL A 103 11.59 5.40 -1.30
N ARG A 104 11.50 6.66 -1.69
CA ARG A 104 11.46 7.79 -0.77
C ARG A 104 10.10 8.46 -0.85
N VAL A 105 9.41 8.52 0.28
CA VAL A 105 8.22 9.37 0.40
C VAL A 105 8.66 10.83 0.39
N LEU A 106 8.19 11.60 -0.59
CA LEU A 106 8.45 13.03 -0.68
C LEU A 106 7.43 13.80 0.16
N GLU A 107 6.14 13.47 0.00
CA GLU A 107 5.07 14.23 0.63
C GLU A 107 3.77 13.42 0.75
N TYR A 108 3.04 13.65 1.85
CA TYR A 108 1.64 13.28 2.00
C TYR A 108 0.79 14.55 2.00
N ARG A 109 -0.17 14.63 1.09
CA ARG A 109 -1.20 15.68 1.08
C ARG A 109 -2.58 15.04 1.16
N ARG A 110 -3.60 15.86 1.41
CA ARG A 110 -4.98 15.40 1.42
C ARG A 110 -5.35 14.79 0.07
N GLY A 111 -5.49 13.46 0.03
CA GLY A 111 -5.80 12.72 -1.18
C GLY A 111 -4.66 12.63 -2.19
N GLU A 112 -3.41 12.89 -1.79
CA GLU A 112 -2.25 12.72 -2.67
C GLU A 112 -1.05 12.15 -1.93
N ILE A 113 -0.30 11.28 -2.60
CA ILE A 113 0.94 10.71 -2.08
C ILE A 113 2.00 10.86 -3.16
N HIS A 114 3.10 11.52 -2.82
CA HIS A 114 4.20 11.83 -3.73
C HIS A 114 5.44 11.04 -3.32
N LEU A 115 5.96 10.24 -4.24
CA LEU A 115 7.09 9.34 -4.03
C LEU A 115 8.17 9.61 -5.06
N ARG A 116 9.43 9.42 -4.66
CA ARG A 116 10.55 9.27 -5.57
C ARG A 116 11.04 7.83 -5.50
N ILE A 117 11.16 7.21 -6.66
CA ILE A 117 11.58 5.81 -6.78
C ILE A 117 12.81 5.77 -7.67
N HIS A 118 13.79 4.98 -7.28
CA HIS A 118 14.88 4.57 -8.14
C HIS A 118 14.92 3.04 -8.20
N THR A 119 14.97 2.50 -9.40
CA THR A 119 15.17 1.06 -9.64
C THR A 119 15.98 0.84 -10.92
N ALA A 120 16.90 -0.13 -10.89
CA ALA A 120 17.71 -0.47 -12.06
C ALA A 120 16.97 -1.37 -13.06
N THR A 121 15.86 -1.97 -12.64
CA THR A 121 15.09 -2.94 -13.41
C THR A 121 13.61 -2.61 -13.35
N GLN A 122 12.79 -3.30 -14.15
CA GLN A 122 11.35 -3.19 -13.97
C GLN A 122 11.00 -3.79 -12.60
N SER A 123 10.29 -3.03 -11.78
CA SER A 123 9.94 -3.41 -10.40
C SER A 123 8.47 -3.16 -10.15
N PHE A 124 7.97 -3.72 -9.05
CA PHE A 124 6.62 -3.46 -8.58
C PHE A 124 6.69 -2.69 -7.26
N LEU A 125 6.08 -1.52 -7.24
CA LEU A 125 5.87 -0.76 -6.01
C LEU A 125 4.71 -1.39 -5.25
N ALA A 126 5.02 -2.07 -4.16
CA ALA A 126 4.03 -2.52 -3.19
C ALA A 126 3.84 -1.47 -2.08
N SER A 127 2.69 -1.49 -1.43
CA SER A 127 2.40 -0.58 -0.33
C SER A 127 1.49 -1.19 0.73
N SER A 128 1.39 -0.49 1.87
CA SER A 128 0.34 -0.69 2.87
C SER A 128 -0.75 0.39 2.82
N GLU A 129 -0.89 1.10 1.70
CA GLU A 129 -1.98 2.05 1.48
C GLU A 129 -3.18 1.36 0.85
N ALA A 130 -4.32 1.39 1.54
CA ALA A 130 -5.52 0.68 1.11
C ALA A 130 -6.09 1.21 -0.21
N TYR A 131 -6.48 0.30 -1.10
CA TYR A 131 -7.14 0.64 -2.35
C TYR A 131 -8.61 1.03 -2.11
N TYR A 132 -9.08 2.00 -2.88
CA TYR A 132 -10.48 2.40 -2.96
C TYR A 132 -10.78 2.99 -4.35
N PRO A 133 -11.99 2.79 -4.92
CA PRO A 133 -12.36 3.38 -6.20
C PRO A 133 -12.20 4.91 -6.23
N GLY A 134 -11.42 5.42 -7.18
CA GLY A 134 -11.12 6.84 -7.32
C GLY A 134 -9.63 7.19 -7.15
N TRP A 135 -8.83 6.25 -6.67
CA TRP A 135 -7.37 6.37 -6.74
C TRP A 135 -6.89 6.26 -8.19
N LYS A 136 -5.87 7.06 -8.53
CA LYS A 136 -5.16 7.05 -9.80
C LYS A 136 -3.67 7.10 -9.50
N ALA A 137 -2.88 6.32 -10.22
CA ALA A 137 -1.43 6.41 -10.16
C ALA A 137 -0.88 7.09 -11.40
N ILE A 138 0.16 7.88 -11.20
CA ILE A 138 0.91 8.54 -12.25
C ILE A 138 2.38 8.17 -12.02
N VAL A 139 3.00 7.53 -13.00
CA VAL A 139 4.44 7.23 -13.02
C VAL A 139 5.03 8.05 -14.16
N ASP A 140 5.91 8.98 -13.84
CA ASP A 140 6.57 9.86 -14.83
C ASP A 140 5.57 10.62 -15.73
N GLY A 141 4.55 11.22 -15.12
CA GLY A 141 3.48 11.94 -15.84
C GLY A 141 2.50 11.05 -16.62
N LYS A 142 2.75 9.74 -16.72
CA LYS A 142 1.86 8.79 -17.41
C LYS A 142 0.92 8.12 -16.43
N LYS A 143 -0.36 8.02 -16.80
CA LYS A 143 -1.34 7.28 -16.01
C LYS A 143 -0.99 5.80 -16.03
N THR A 144 -0.79 5.23 -14.84
CA THR A 144 -0.43 3.82 -14.67
C THR A 144 -1.56 3.10 -13.93
N PRO A 145 -1.98 1.90 -14.37
CA PRO A 145 -2.98 1.12 -13.66
C PRO A 145 -2.53 0.77 -12.24
N ILE A 146 -3.39 1.03 -11.26
CA ILE A 146 -3.22 0.51 -9.90
C ILE A 146 -3.71 -0.93 -9.88
N ARG A 147 -2.92 -1.81 -9.28
CA ARG A 147 -3.30 -3.19 -8.97
C ARG A 147 -3.67 -3.31 -7.50
N ILE A 148 -4.77 -3.99 -7.21
CA ILE A 148 -5.06 -4.42 -5.84
C ILE A 148 -3.98 -5.43 -5.48
N THR A 149 -3.25 -5.12 -4.43
CA THR A 149 -2.00 -5.78 -4.05
C THR A 149 -2.14 -6.30 -2.63
N ASN A 150 -1.68 -7.52 -2.40
CA ASN A 150 -1.73 -8.19 -1.10
C ASN A 150 -3.13 -8.07 -0.47
N ALA A 151 -4.15 -8.44 -1.26
CA ALA A 151 -5.58 -8.45 -0.94
C ALA A 151 -6.31 -7.10 -0.78
N ALA A 152 -5.62 -6.01 -0.41
CA ALA A 152 -6.33 -4.76 -0.09
C ALA A 152 -5.58 -3.47 -0.44
N PHE A 153 -4.32 -3.53 -0.85
CA PHE A 153 -3.45 -2.36 -0.95
C PHE A 153 -3.23 -1.93 -2.40
N MET A 154 -2.69 -0.74 -2.59
CA MET A 154 -2.30 -0.25 -3.90
C MET A 154 -0.92 -0.78 -4.27
N GLY A 155 -0.75 -1.14 -5.54
CA GLY A 155 0.56 -1.36 -6.12
C GLY A 155 0.60 -0.98 -7.60
N VAL A 156 1.79 -0.67 -8.11
CA VAL A 156 2.00 -0.23 -9.51
C VAL A 156 3.31 -0.77 -10.06
N THR A 157 3.31 -1.11 -11.35
CA THR A 157 4.55 -1.42 -12.07
C THR A 157 5.33 -0.12 -12.32
N VAL A 158 6.64 -0.16 -12.05
CA VAL A 158 7.58 0.94 -12.24
C VAL A 158 8.68 0.48 -13.19
N PRO A 159 8.93 1.20 -14.31
CA PRO A 159 10.01 0.86 -15.23
C PRO A 159 11.39 1.16 -14.62
N PRO A 160 12.48 0.63 -15.21
CA PRO A 160 13.84 0.98 -14.83
C PRO A 160 14.10 2.48 -14.93
N GLY A 161 14.66 3.10 -13.91
CA GLY A 161 15.06 4.51 -13.87
C GLY A 161 14.76 5.19 -12.54
N THR A 162 14.85 6.52 -12.56
CA THR A 162 14.44 7.38 -11.45
C THR A 162 13.17 8.11 -11.84
N TYR A 163 12.09 7.87 -11.09
CA TYR A 163 10.78 8.40 -11.40
C TYR A 163 10.09 9.00 -10.18
N GLU A 164 9.26 10.01 -10.43
CA GLU A 164 8.26 10.44 -9.47
C GLU A 164 6.98 9.63 -9.69
N VAL A 165 6.48 9.06 -8.59
CA VAL A 165 5.22 8.33 -8.57
C VAL A 165 4.24 9.10 -7.70
N THR A 166 3.10 9.44 -8.27
CA THR A 166 2.03 10.14 -7.57
C THR A 166 0.78 9.27 -7.51
N PHE A 167 0.27 9.04 -6.30
CA PHE A 167 -1.09 8.55 -6.11
C PHE A 167 -2.02 9.74 -5.87
N LEU A 168 -3.12 9.81 -6.61
CA LEU A 168 -4.12 10.87 -6.52
C LEU A 168 -5.49 10.27 -6.28
N PHE A 169 -6.12 10.63 -5.16
CA PHE A 169 -7.48 10.25 -4.84
C PHE A 169 -8.46 11.31 -5.37
N ARG A 170 -9.34 10.90 -6.27
CA ARG A 170 -10.44 11.71 -6.80
C ARG A 170 -11.73 10.91 -6.68
N PRO A 171 -12.50 11.09 -5.59
CA PRO A 171 -13.69 10.29 -5.35
C PRO A 171 -14.70 10.48 -6.49
N PRO A 172 -15.26 9.39 -7.04
CA PRO A 172 -16.20 9.47 -8.17
C PRO A 172 -17.52 10.17 -7.79
N ILE A 173 -17.87 10.20 -6.50
CA ILE A 173 -19.12 10.80 -6.01
C ILE A 173 -19.10 12.34 -6.03
N VAL A 174 -17.93 12.98 -5.95
CA VAL A 174 -17.80 14.44 -5.86
C VAL A 174 -18.46 15.18 -7.03
N PRO A 175 -18.21 14.85 -8.31
CA PRO A 175 -18.89 15.52 -9.42
C PRO A 175 -20.41 15.30 -9.41
N ALA A 176 -20.88 14.11 -9.01
CA ALA A 176 -22.29 13.80 -8.93
C ALA A 176 -22.99 14.62 -7.83
N SER A 177 -22.40 14.69 -6.63
CA SER A 177 -22.97 15.46 -5.52
C SER A 177 -22.95 16.97 -5.79
N ALA A 178 -21.90 17.48 -6.43
CA ALA A 178 -21.83 18.88 -6.86
C ALA A 178 -22.96 19.23 -7.84
N THR A 179 -23.24 18.34 -8.80
CA THR A 179 -24.30 18.53 -9.79
C THR A 179 -25.68 18.55 -9.13
N ILE A 180 -25.97 17.58 -8.25
CA ILE A 180 -27.24 17.51 -7.52
C ILE A 180 -27.43 18.75 -6.64
N SER A 181 -26.39 19.17 -5.92
CA SER A 181 -26.42 20.37 -5.08
C SER A 181 -26.70 21.63 -5.90
N GLY A 182 -26.09 21.75 -7.07
CA GLY A 182 -26.34 22.86 -8.00
C GLY A 182 -27.78 22.92 -8.49
N ILE A 183 -28.37 21.78 -8.88
CA ILE A 183 -29.78 21.70 -9.27
C ILE A 183 -30.69 22.15 -8.13
N PHE A 184 -30.44 21.66 -6.91
CA PHE A 184 -31.23 22.01 -5.74
C PHE A 184 -31.14 23.50 -5.41
N ALA A 185 -29.94 24.10 -5.49
CA ALA A 185 -29.75 25.53 -5.28
C ALA A 185 -30.53 26.38 -6.30
N VAL A 186 -30.54 25.97 -7.58
CA VAL A 186 -31.32 26.64 -8.63
C VAL A 186 -32.82 26.53 -8.37
N MET A 187 -33.31 25.37 -7.94
CA MET A 187 -34.72 25.18 -7.58
C MET A 187 -35.14 26.07 -6.41
N LEU A 188 -34.32 26.15 -5.35
CA LEU A 188 -34.59 27.03 -4.21
C LEU A 188 -34.60 28.52 -4.62
N ALA A 189 -33.67 28.94 -5.48
CA ALA A 189 -33.64 30.30 -6.00
C ALA A 189 -34.90 30.61 -6.81
N ALA A 190 -35.35 29.69 -7.67
CA ALA A 190 -36.56 29.85 -8.46
C ALA A 190 -37.82 29.98 -7.60
N ILE A 191 -37.96 29.16 -6.54
CA ILE A 191 -39.07 29.24 -5.58
C ILE A 191 -39.04 30.56 -4.81
N SER A 192 -37.86 31.02 -4.42
CA SER A 192 -37.73 32.30 -3.71
C SER A 192 -38.04 33.52 -4.58
N MET A 193 -37.95 33.43 -5.91
CA MET A 193 -38.28 34.52 -6.82
C MET A 193 -39.78 34.62 -7.12
N THR A 194 -40.55 33.58 -6.85
CA THR A 194 -42.01 33.54 -7.05
C THR A 194 -42.82 33.88 -5.80
N MET A 195 -42.20 33.96 -4.62
CA MET A 195 -42.81 34.44 -3.37
C MET A 195 -42.54 35.92 -3.16
#